data_AF-A0A9P1GBT1-F1
#
_entry.id   AF-A0A9P1GBT1-F1
#
_cell.length_a   1.000
_cell.length_b   1.000
_cell.length_c   1.000
_cell.angle_alpha   90.00
_cell.angle_beta   90.00
_cell.angle_gamma   90.00
#
_symmetry.space_group_name_H-M   'P 1'
#
loop_
_entity.id
_entity.type
_entity.pdbx_description
1 polymer ?
#
loop_
_entity_poly.entity_id
_entity_poly.type
_entity_poly.pdbx_seq_one_letter_code
_entity_poly.pdbx_strand_id
1 'polypeptide(L)'
;MFAHDASWIFILSLGSLASCAADPGACTSEKIFARAVAEECGPLDAQSPTLDWTAFTGEIFEARSSVFIDGTSAAKQRLQQLLHLAGQSYFLAAQCPGAVATASYSLAEVQAGEDGDRAHWLRQLALLQLGLAMFPLAAHEECTQWPLRGRDLVSAFSRLGHKLFKQHRQPESRVDAGKVAVVSACGGLHTEFVRSSAQKQFRQYAERHGYDLYFFADAKELMERFHRRNLTFSNSPSFWRAYALQFVLDQRPGYDWLMWFDCDLIIDASQDQDLASLLAQHGVTSATEMLISADGWGIQPDLILLRASDWSRGFLENWTSLPSHHFLHGAARLPPELRSAERVALQHASLPHWQHWLQGDEIHWDSFSWKPEISLAMQLVTNIGTQDISVAATGTFALKDGACRGRSGARSQECQSRRLRISG
;
A
#
# COMPACT_ATOMS: atom_id res chain seq x y z
N MET A 1 -11.14 -42.31 10.69
CA MET A 1 -10.22 -41.27 11.23
C MET A 1 -10.04 -40.25 10.11
N PHE A 2 -11.03 -39.37 9.95
CA PHE A 2 -11.12 -38.46 8.80
C PHE A 2 -10.35 -37.18 9.11
N ALA A 3 -9.51 -36.77 8.16
CA ALA A 3 -8.85 -35.48 8.18
C ALA A 3 -9.93 -34.38 8.17
N HIS A 4 -9.86 -33.47 9.13
CA HIS A 4 -10.67 -32.26 9.13
C HIS A 4 -10.16 -31.33 8.03
N ASP A 5 -11.06 -30.95 7.13
CA ASP A 5 -10.86 -29.91 6.12
C ASP A 5 -10.43 -28.59 6.79
N ALA A 6 -9.39 -27.98 6.25
CA ALA A 6 -8.86 -26.71 6.73
C ALA A 6 -9.76 -25.56 6.28
N SER A 7 -10.39 -24.89 7.24
CA SER A 7 -11.15 -23.65 7.04
C SER A 7 -10.20 -22.45 6.95
N TRP A 8 -10.29 -21.67 5.87
CA TRP A 8 -9.50 -20.45 5.64
C TRP A 8 -10.41 -19.24 5.69
N ILE A 9 -10.04 -18.16 6.39
CA ILE A 9 -10.73 -16.87 6.20
C ILE A 9 -10.53 -16.45 4.75
N PHE A 10 -11.64 -16.29 4.03
CA PHE A 10 -11.69 -15.56 2.78
C PHE A 10 -12.25 -14.18 3.09
N ILE A 11 -11.38 -13.19 3.19
CA ILE A 11 -11.82 -11.79 3.11
C ILE A 11 -11.76 -11.41 1.64
N LEU A 12 -12.87 -10.93 1.11
CA LEU A 12 -12.99 -10.62 -0.30
C LEU A 12 -13.01 -9.11 -0.44
N SER A 13 -12.06 -8.55 -1.18
CA SER A 13 -12.10 -7.15 -1.61
C SER A 13 -12.63 -7.08 -3.03
N LEU A 14 -13.59 -6.18 -3.28
CA LEU A 14 -14.02 -5.79 -4.61
C LEU A 14 -13.08 -4.71 -5.18
N GLY A 15 -11.77 -4.94 -5.06
CA GLY A 15 -10.77 -4.08 -5.64
C GLY A 15 -10.91 -4.02 -7.15
N SER A 16 -10.80 -2.81 -7.71
CA SER A 16 -10.67 -2.59 -9.15
C SER A 16 -9.38 -3.25 -9.64
N LEU A 17 -9.45 -4.53 -9.98
CA LEU A 17 -8.53 -5.13 -10.92
C LEU A 17 -8.89 -4.52 -12.28
N ALA A 18 -8.29 -3.36 -12.57
CA ALA A 18 -8.03 -3.01 -13.94
C ALA A 18 -7.25 -4.21 -14.51
N SER A 19 -7.97 -5.04 -15.26
CA SER A 19 -7.45 -6.15 -16.03
C SER A 19 -6.19 -5.69 -16.75
N CYS A 20 -5.03 -6.07 -16.21
CA CYS A 20 -3.75 -5.94 -16.89
C CYS A 20 -3.58 -7.04 -17.97
N ALA A 21 -4.69 -7.66 -18.41
CA ALA A 21 -4.74 -8.54 -19.58
C ALA A 21 -4.88 -7.73 -20.89
N ALA A 22 -4.43 -6.48 -20.91
CA ALA A 22 -4.00 -5.88 -22.17
C ALA A 22 -2.66 -6.53 -22.50
N ASP A 23 -2.61 -7.34 -23.56
CA ASP A 23 -1.38 -7.93 -24.09
C ASP A 23 -0.28 -6.84 -24.17
N PRO A 24 0.65 -6.78 -23.19
CA PRO A 24 1.57 -5.67 -23.09
C PRO A 24 2.64 -5.99 -24.10
N GLY A 25 2.47 -5.52 -25.34
CA GLY A 25 3.42 -5.79 -26.41
C GLY A 25 4.83 -5.59 -25.87
N ALA A 26 5.61 -6.67 -25.86
CA ALA A 26 6.83 -6.82 -25.07
C ALA A 26 7.67 -5.54 -25.01
N CYS A 27 8.21 -5.23 -23.84
CA CYS A 27 9.14 -4.11 -23.72
C CYS A 27 10.40 -4.37 -24.53
N THR A 28 10.43 -3.79 -25.73
CA THR A 28 11.61 -3.78 -26.58
C THR A 28 12.63 -2.83 -25.96
N SER A 29 13.91 -3.08 -26.22
CA SER A 29 14.99 -2.14 -25.87
C SER A 29 14.70 -0.73 -26.39
N GLU A 30 14.11 -0.62 -27.59
CA GLU A 30 13.67 0.66 -28.15
C GLU A 30 12.68 1.39 -27.25
N LYS A 31 11.67 0.71 -26.70
CA LYS A 31 10.70 1.34 -25.78
C LYS A 31 11.33 1.73 -24.44
N ILE A 32 12.27 0.92 -23.95
CA ILE A 32 13.02 1.20 -22.72
C ILE A 32 13.85 2.47 -22.90
N PHE A 33 14.60 2.57 -24.00
CA PHE A 33 15.48 3.71 -24.25
C PHE A 33 14.78 4.95 -24.84
N ALA A 34 13.54 4.81 -25.33
CA ALA A 34 12.79 5.91 -25.95
C ALA A 34 12.39 7.02 -24.97
N ARG A 35 12.23 6.72 -23.67
CA ARG A 35 11.94 7.73 -22.64
C ARG A 35 13.23 8.15 -21.96
N ALA A 36 13.67 9.40 -22.13
CA ALA A 36 14.85 9.88 -21.42
C ALA A 36 14.59 9.98 -19.91
N VAL A 37 15.60 9.70 -19.08
CA VAL A 37 15.53 9.92 -17.62
C VAL A 37 14.97 11.31 -17.27
N ALA A 38 15.32 12.35 -18.03
CA ALA A 38 14.84 13.71 -17.83
C ALA A 38 13.31 13.89 -18.02
N GLU A 39 12.63 12.97 -18.69
CA GLU A 39 11.16 12.97 -18.82
C GLU A 39 10.49 12.36 -17.58
N GLU A 40 11.13 11.39 -16.94
CA GLU A 40 10.65 10.75 -15.72
C GLU A 40 11.06 11.52 -14.47
N CYS A 41 12.20 12.22 -14.53
CA CYS A 41 12.87 12.83 -13.41
C CYS A 41 13.18 14.29 -13.67
N GLY A 42 12.86 15.15 -12.72
CA GLY A 42 13.09 16.58 -12.88
C GLY A 42 12.73 17.37 -11.64
N PRO A 43 13.22 18.61 -11.53
CA PRO A 43 13.05 19.41 -10.34
C PRO A 43 11.58 19.75 -10.09
N LEU A 44 11.23 19.94 -8.82
CA LEU A 44 9.85 20.28 -8.42
C LEU A 44 9.50 21.73 -8.78
N ASP A 45 10.50 22.60 -8.78
CA ASP A 45 10.44 23.98 -9.25
C ASP A 45 11.80 24.40 -9.83
N ALA A 46 11.87 25.57 -10.47
CA ALA A 46 13.09 26.04 -11.13
C ALA A 46 14.28 26.34 -10.18
N GLN A 47 14.05 26.38 -8.86
CA GLN A 47 15.05 26.74 -7.86
C GLN A 47 15.52 25.54 -7.02
N SER A 48 14.82 24.41 -7.13
CA SER A 48 15.13 23.18 -6.40
C SER A 48 16.46 22.59 -6.89
N PRO A 49 17.38 22.23 -5.98
CA PRO A 49 18.59 21.51 -6.36
C PRO A 49 18.19 20.18 -7.02
N THR A 50 18.85 19.81 -8.12
CA THR A 50 18.61 18.54 -8.83
C THR A 50 19.89 17.73 -8.91
N LEU A 51 19.76 16.41 -8.83
CA LEU A 51 20.83 15.50 -9.22
C LEU A 51 20.87 15.37 -10.75
N ASP A 52 22.03 14.98 -11.26
CA ASP A 52 22.10 14.39 -12.60
C ASP A 52 21.57 12.95 -12.52
N TRP A 53 20.26 12.82 -12.72
CA TRP A 53 19.58 11.52 -12.66
C TRP A 53 20.05 10.55 -13.76
N THR A 54 20.60 11.05 -14.87
CA THR A 54 21.17 10.20 -15.92
C THR A 54 22.46 9.57 -15.42
N ALA A 55 23.36 10.37 -14.85
CA ALA A 55 24.58 9.87 -14.21
C ALA A 55 24.23 8.91 -13.05
N PHE A 56 23.25 9.26 -12.21
CA PHE A 56 22.76 8.41 -11.12
C PHE A 56 22.32 7.03 -11.61
N THR A 57 21.65 6.95 -12.75
CA THR A 57 21.25 5.67 -13.37
C THR A 57 22.48 4.83 -13.72
N GLY A 58 23.50 5.44 -14.34
CA GLY A 58 24.77 4.79 -14.66
C GLY A 58 25.47 4.23 -13.42
N GLU A 59 25.51 5.02 -12.34
CA GLU A 59 26.09 4.61 -11.06
C GLU A 59 25.35 3.42 -10.43
N ILE A 60 24.02 3.32 -10.57
CA ILE A 60 23.27 2.13 -10.13
C ILE A 60 23.74 0.89 -10.90
N PHE A 61 23.87 0.98 -12.23
CA PHE A 61 24.33 -0.15 -13.06
C PHE A 61 25.74 -0.59 -12.68
N GLU A 62 26.64 0.37 -12.45
CA GLU A 62 28.00 0.08 -12.01
C GLU A 62 28.03 -0.55 -10.62
N ALA A 63 27.26 -0.02 -9.67
CA ALA A 63 27.17 -0.56 -8.32
C ALA A 63 26.64 -2.00 -8.31
N ARG A 64 25.63 -2.32 -9.13
CA ARG A 64 25.13 -3.71 -9.26
C ARG A 64 26.17 -4.64 -9.91
N SER A 65 26.87 -4.15 -10.93
CA SER A 65 27.92 -4.92 -11.61
C SER A 65 29.12 -5.19 -10.71
N SER A 66 29.37 -4.30 -9.74
CA SER A 66 30.45 -4.43 -8.76
C SER A 66 30.34 -5.69 -7.91
N VAL A 67 29.15 -6.31 -7.77
CA VAL A 67 29.01 -7.63 -7.13
C VAL A 67 29.92 -8.69 -7.76
N PHE A 68 30.12 -8.62 -9.07
CA PHE A 68 30.92 -9.59 -9.83
C PHE A 68 32.40 -9.21 -9.94
N ILE A 69 32.73 -7.92 -9.77
CA ILE A 69 34.08 -7.38 -9.99
C ILE A 69 34.79 -7.14 -8.66
N ASP A 70 34.14 -6.37 -7.77
CA ASP A 70 34.70 -5.87 -6.51
C ASP A 70 34.13 -6.60 -5.28
N GLY A 71 33.05 -7.36 -5.45
CA GLY A 71 32.35 -8.11 -4.40
C GLY A 71 31.11 -7.40 -3.81
N THR A 72 30.36 -8.11 -2.97
CA THR A 72 29.09 -7.65 -2.39
C THR A 72 29.25 -6.41 -1.51
N SER A 73 30.34 -6.31 -0.74
CA SER A 73 30.59 -5.18 0.16
C SER A 73 30.78 -3.86 -0.61
N ALA A 74 31.50 -3.88 -1.73
CA ALA A 74 31.70 -2.71 -2.57
C ALA A 74 30.38 -2.26 -3.23
N ALA A 75 29.62 -3.21 -3.78
CA ALA A 75 28.29 -2.94 -4.34
C ALA A 75 27.34 -2.31 -3.31
N LYS A 76 27.30 -2.87 -2.09
CA LYS A 76 26.50 -2.36 -0.97
C LYS A 76 26.88 -0.92 -0.62
N GLN A 77 28.16 -0.64 -0.44
CA GLN A 77 28.64 0.69 -0.08
C GLN A 77 28.27 1.74 -1.15
N ARG A 78 28.46 1.42 -2.43
CA ARG A 78 28.08 2.32 -3.54
C ARG A 78 26.58 2.59 -3.56
N LEU A 79 25.75 1.56 -3.41
CA LEU A 79 24.29 1.72 -3.35
C LEU A 79 23.83 2.53 -2.13
N GLN A 80 24.48 2.36 -0.98
CA GLN A 80 24.21 3.19 0.21
C GLN A 80 24.59 4.66 -0.01
N GLN A 81 25.71 4.93 -0.68
CA GLN A 81 26.11 6.30 -1.04
C GLN A 81 25.11 6.95 -2.00
N LEU A 82 24.62 6.21 -2.99
CA LEU A 82 23.58 6.68 -3.91
C LEU A 82 22.27 7.00 -3.18
N LEU A 83 21.83 6.11 -2.29
CA LEU A 83 20.65 6.35 -1.47
C LEU A 83 20.84 7.51 -0.49
N HIS A 84 22.04 7.69 0.07
CA HIS A 84 22.36 8.84 0.90
C HIS A 84 22.28 10.14 0.09
N LEU A 85 22.84 10.16 -1.12
CA LEU A 85 22.78 11.31 -2.03
C LEU A 85 21.34 11.67 -2.42
N ALA A 86 20.55 10.70 -2.88
CA ALA A 86 19.15 10.94 -3.25
C ALA A 86 18.26 11.23 -2.02
N GLY A 87 18.63 10.69 -0.86
CA GLY A 87 17.90 10.77 0.41
C GLY A 87 18.23 11.99 1.26
N GLN A 88 19.12 12.90 0.83
CA GLN A 88 19.45 14.13 1.56
C GLN A 88 18.23 14.97 1.94
N SER A 89 17.19 14.93 1.11
CA SER A 89 15.87 15.46 1.46
C SER A 89 14.79 14.67 0.74
N TYR A 90 13.59 14.67 1.31
CA TYR A 90 12.42 14.12 0.64
C TYR A 90 12.18 14.79 -0.73
N PHE A 91 12.31 16.11 -0.80
CA PHE A 91 12.10 16.86 -2.05
C PHE A 91 13.02 16.41 -3.17
N LEU A 92 14.28 16.10 -2.87
CA LEU A 92 15.24 15.57 -3.84
C LEU A 92 14.84 14.17 -4.32
N ALA A 93 14.53 13.26 -3.39
CA ALA A 93 14.07 11.91 -3.72
C ALA A 93 12.77 11.91 -4.55
N ALA A 94 11.85 12.84 -4.28
CA ALA A 94 10.59 12.97 -4.99
C ALA A 94 10.75 13.45 -6.45
N GLN A 95 11.91 14.02 -6.82
CA GLN A 95 12.20 14.39 -8.22
C GLN A 95 12.34 13.18 -9.12
N CYS A 96 12.76 12.04 -8.58
CA CYS A 96 13.01 10.82 -9.34
C CYS A 96 12.72 9.55 -8.53
N PRO A 97 11.43 9.25 -8.26
CA PRO A 97 11.06 8.13 -7.40
C PRO A 97 11.52 6.76 -7.94
N GLY A 98 11.58 6.58 -9.27
CA GLY A 98 12.09 5.37 -9.91
C GLY A 98 13.57 5.09 -9.59
N ALA A 99 14.40 6.13 -9.49
CA ALA A 99 15.81 5.99 -9.10
C ALA A 99 15.93 5.48 -7.66
N VAL A 100 15.19 6.09 -6.73
CA VAL A 100 15.20 5.71 -5.31
C VAL A 100 14.68 4.30 -5.11
N ALA A 101 13.60 3.93 -5.81
CA ALA A 101 13.06 2.58 -5.78
C ALA A 101 14.06 1.54 -6.33
N THR A 102 14.76 1.88 -7.41
CA THR A 102 15.75 0.99 -8.00
C THR A 102 16.99 0.82 -7.11
N ALA A 103 17.50 1.91 -6.54
CA ALA A 103 18.65 1.86 -5.63
C ALA A 103 18.32 1.08 -4.35
N SER A 104 17.14 1.29 -3.76
CA SER A 104 16.68 0.56 -2.57
C SER A 104 16.45 -0.93 -2.85
N TYR A 105 15.78 -1.27 -3.97
CA TYR A 105 15.64 -2.65 -4.42
C TYR A 105 16.99 -3.32 -4.65
N SER A 106 17.90 -2.66 -5.38
CA SER A 106 19.23 -3.19 -5.66
C SER A 106 20.03 -3.42 -4.37
N LEU A 107 19.92 -2.52 -3.40
CA LEU A 107 20.55 -2.69 -2.09
C LEU A 107 19.97 -3.91 -1.35
N ALA A 108 18.65 -4.09 -1.39
CA ALA A 108 17.99 -5.25 -0.81
C ALA A 108 18.44 -6.56 -1.48
N GLU A 109 18.58 -6.59 -2.82
CA GLU A 109 19.10 -7.76 -3.56
C GLU A 109 20.54 -8.10 -3.18
N VAL A 110 21.43 -7.10 -3.14
CA VAL A 110 22.84 -7.31 -2.76
C VAL A 110 22.94 -7.86 -1.34
N GLN A 111 22.12 -7.34 -0.41
CA GLN A 111 22.05 -7.84 0.96
C GLN A 111 21.44 -9.26 1.05
N ALA A 112 20.51 -9.62 0.16
CA ALA A 112 19.87 -10.93 0.17
C ALA A 112 20.82 -12.10 -0.12
N GLY A 113 21.96 -11.84 -0.77
CA GLY A 113 23.01 -12.84 -1.02
C GLY A 113 23.82 -13.23 0.22
N GLU A 114 23.66 -12.52 1.33
CA GLU A 114 24.32 -12.82 2.60
C GLU A 114 23.40 -13.67 3.49
N ASP A 115 23.94 -14.75 4.09
CA ASP A 115 23.24 -15.48 5.15
C ASP A 115 22.97 -14.52 6.31
N GLY A 116 21.69 -14.28 6.59
CA GLY A 116 21.25 -13.28 7.55
C GLY A 116 20.30 -13.84 8.59
N ASP A 117 20.22 -13.14 9.71
CA ASP A 117 19.22 -13.37 10.73
C ASP A 117 17.90 -12.62 10.43
N ARG A 118 16.97 -12.63 11.39
CA ARG A 118 15.70 -11.90 11.26
C ARG A 118 15.90 -10.39 11.09
N ALA A 119 16.87 -9.80 11.78
CA ALA A 119 17.13 -8.37 11.70
C ALA A 119 17.60 -7.97 10.30
N HIS A 120 18.45 -8.79 9.68
CA HIS A 120 18.88 -8.62 8.29
C HIS A 120 17.72 -8.62 7.30
N TRP A 121 16.80 -9.59 7.42
CA TRP A 121 15.62 -9.66 6.55
C TRP A 121 14.66 -8.50 6.78
N LEU A 122 14.53 -7.98 8.00
CA LEU A 122 13.71 -6.80 8.28
C LEU A 122 14.28 -5.53 7.62
N ARG A 123 15.60 -5.39 7.50
CA ARG A 123 16.22 -4.30 6.72
C ARG A 123 15.88 -4.39 5.24
N GLN A 124 16.00 -5.58 4.65
CA GLN A 124 15.62 -5.80 3.26
C GLN A 124 14.15 -5.49 3.02
N LEU A 125 13.25 -5.91 3.93
CA LEU A 125 11.82 -5.63 3.80
C LEU A 125 11.52 -4.13 3.83
N ALA A 126 12.20 -3.36 4.70
CA ALA A 126 12.06 -1.91 4.71
C ALA A 126 12.53 -1.26 3.40
N LEU A 127 13.66 -1.71 2.84
CA LEU A 127 14.14 -1.21 1.55
C LEU A 127 13.17 -1.54 0.39
N LEU A 128 12.60 -2.74 0.37
CA LEU A 128 11.58 -3.11 -0.63
C LEU A 128 10.31 -2.28 -0.45
N GLN A 129 9.87 -2.07 0.80
CA GLN A 129 8.74 -1.20 1.12
C GLN A 129 9.00 0.25 0.68
N LEU A 130 10.22 0.76 0.87
CA LEU A 130 10.60 2.10 0.39
C LEU A 130 10.48 2.16 -1.14
N GLY A 131 10.96 1.13 -1.84
CA GLY A 131 10.81 1.07 -3.30
C GLY A 131 9.35 1.07 -3.74
N LEU A 132 8.48 0.34 -3.06
CA LEU A 132 7.04 0.33 -3.32
C LEU A 132 6.37 1.68 -3.01
N ALA A 133 6.77 2.35 -1.92
CA ALA A 133 6.27 3.66 -1.54
C ALA A 133 6.67 4.75 -2.55
N MET A 134 7.89 4.69 -3.07
CA MET A 134 8.39 5.65 -4.07
C MET A 134 7.83 5.35 -5.46
N PHE A 135 7.60 4.09 -5.82
CA PHE A 135 7.22 3.71 -7.19
C PHE A 135 5.96 2.83 -7.25
N PRO A 136 4.81 3.30 -6.71
CA PRO A 136 3.66 2.43 -6.40
C PRO A 136 2.93 1.84 -7.61
N LEU A 137 3.02 2.45 -8.81
CA LEU A 137 2.20 2.04 -9.99
C LEU A 137 2.96 2.07 -11.33
N ALA A 138 3.86 3.04 -11.55
CA ALA A 138 4.66 3.11 -12.78
C ALA A 138 5.68 1.95 -12.90
N ALA A 139 5.98 1.25 -11.81
CA ALA A 139 6.82 0.05 -11.80
C ALA A 139 6.27 -1.08 -12.69
N HIS A 140 4.98 -1.04 -13.00
CA HIS A 140 4.28 -2.09 -13.72
C HIS A 140 4.14 -1.80 -15.22
N GLU A 141 4.47 -0.58 -15.65
CA GLU A 141 4.78 -0.33 -17.05
C GLU A 141 6.19 -0.92 -17.28
N GLU A 142 6.28 -2.13 -17.87
CA GLU A 142 7.52 -2.92 -18.00
C GLU A 142 8.69 -2.22 -18.76
N CYS A 143 8.51 -0.97 -19.20
CA CYS A 143 9.40 -0.22 -20.09
C CYS A 143 9.94 1.02 -19.37
N THR A 144 10.84 0.82 -18.41
CA THR A 144 11.58 1.92 -17.77
C THR A 144 13.08 1.77 -17.99
N GLN A 145 13.79 2.90 -18.09
CA GLN A 145 15.26 2.93 -18.16
C GLN A 145 15.93 2.46 -16.86
N TRP A 146 15.18 2.45 -15.76
CA TRP A 146 15.68 1.94 -14.50
C TRP A 146 15.86 0.42 -14.56
N PRO A 147 16.95 -0.12 -14.00
CA PRO A 147 17.15 -1.56 -13.96
C PRO A 147 16.28 -2.25 -12.89
N LEU A 148 15.01 -1.86 -12.79
CA LEU A 148 13.99 -2.41 -11.91
C LEU A 148 12.75 -2.72 -12.73
N ARG A 149 12.32 -3.98 -12.74
CA ARG A 149 10.97 -4.33 -13.19
C ARG A 149 10.08 -4.37 -11.95
N GLY A 150 8.94 -3.69 -11.94
CA GLY A 150 8.07 -3.67 -10.77
C GLY A 150 7.63 -5.06 -10.33
N ARG A 151 7.43 -5.99 -11.27
CA ARG A 151 7.15 -7.40 -10.96
C ARG A 151 8.24 -8.06 -10.10
N ASP A 152 9.49 -7.66 -10.26
CA ASP A 152 10.62 -8.22 -9.51
C ASP A 152 10.60 -7.67 -8.07
N LEU A 153 10.34 -6.36 -7.91
CA LEU A 153 10.11 -5.72 -6.60
C LEU A 153 8.94 -6.34 -5.85
N VAL A 154 7.80 -6.51 -6.52
CA VAL A 154 6.58 -7.13 -5.99
C VAL A 154 6.80 -8.57 -5.56
N SER A 155 7.50 -9.34 -6.40
CA SER A 155 7.85 -10.73 -6.10
C SER A 155 8.82 -10.81 -4.92
N ALA A 156 9.81 -9.92 -4.86
CA ALA A 156 10.76 -9.86 -3.75
C ALA A 156 10.06 -9.52 -2.43
N PHE A 157 9.22 -8.48 -2.42
CA PHE A 157 8.45 -8.09 -1.24
C PHE A 157 7.55 -9.24 -0.77
N SER A 158 6.79 -9.85 -1.67
CA SER A 158 5.89 -10.95 -1.33
C SER A 158 6.65 -12.16 -0.75
N ARG A 159 7.73 -12.61 -1.41
CA ARG A 159 8.53 -13.74 -0.92
C ARG A 159 9.13 -13.46 0.46
N LEU A 160 9.67 -12.27 0.67
CA LEU A 160 10.28 -11.90 1.94
C LEU A 160 9.23 -11.75 3.05
N GLY A 161 8.08 -11.16 2.75
CA GLY A 161 6.94 -11.08 3.66
C GLY A 161 6.48 -12.46 4.13
N HIS A 162 6.28 -13.42 3.21
CA HIS A 162 5.93 -14.79 3.57
C HIS A 162 7.02 -15.50 4.40
N LYS A 163 8.30 -15.20 4.14
CA LYS A 163 9.42 -15.76 4.91
C LYS A 163 9.43 -15.23 6.35
N LEU A 164 9.20 -13.93 6.53
CA LEU A 164 9.26 -13.23 7.82
C LEU A 164 8.01 -13.41 8.69
N PHE A 165 6.84 -13.49 8.07
CA PHE A 165 5.53 -13.52 8.71
C PHE A 165 4.77 -14.77 8.26
N LYS A 166 5.28 -15.92 8.71
CA LYS A 166 4.68 -17.21 8.39
C LYS A 166 3.30 -17.31 9.04
N GLN A 167 2.34 -17.80 8.28
CA GLN A 167 1.06 -18.23 8.85
C GLN A 167 1.27 -19.56 9.58
N HIS A 168 0.85 -19.60 10.83
CA HIS A 168 0.88 -20.80 11.65
C HIS A 168 -0.43 -21.57 11.48
N ARG A 169 -0.34 -22.85 11.11
CA ARG A 169 -1.52 -23.75 11.07
C ARG A 169 -2.04 -24.10 12.46
N GLN A 170 -1.18 -24.04 13.47
CA GLN A 170 -1.53 -24.23 14.86
C GLN A 170 -0.92 -23.10 15.68
N PRO A 171 -1.72 -22.31 16.40
CA PRO A 171 -1.21 -21.20 17.18
C PRO A 171 -0.39 -21.71 18.37
N GLU A 172 0.88 -21.30 18.46
CA GLU A 172 1.76 -21.69 19.58
C GLU A 172 1.37 -21.01 20.90
N SER A 173 0.72 -19.84 20.82
CA SER A 173 0.10 -19.16 21.96
C SER A 173 -1.05 -18.27 21.47
N ARG A 174 -2.17 -18.25 22.21
CA ARG A 174 -3.25 -17.29 21.95
C ARG A 174 -2.91 -15.98 22.65
N VAL A 175 -2.76 -14.93 21.87
CA VAL A 175 -2.78 -13.55 22.38
C VAL A 175 -4.22 -13.27 22.84
N ASP A 176 -4.37 -12.73 24.04
CA ASP A 176 -5.66 -12.25 24.50
C ASP A 176 -6.09 -11.05 23.66
N ALA A 177 -7.23 -11.18 22.99
CA ALA A 177 -7.80 -10.11 22.18
C ALA A 177 -8.43 -9.01 23.05
N GLY A 178 -8.72 -9.30 24.31
CA GLY A 178 -9.31 -8.34 25.25
C GLY A 178 -10.58 -7.70 24.69
N LYS A 179 -10.74 -6.39 24.93
CA LYS A 179 -11.87 -5.63 24.39
C LYS A 179 -11.56 -5.12 22.98
N VAL A 180 -12.44 -5.45 22.03
CA VAL A 180 -12.24 -5.14 20.61
C VAL A 180 -13.28 -4.14 20.10
N ALA A 181 -12.83 -3.19 19.28
CA ALA A 181 -13.69 -2.32 18.49
C ALA A 181 -13.53 -2.61 16.99
N VAL A 182 -14.62 -2.91 16.30
CA VAL A 182 -14.69 -2.94 14.83
C VAL A 182 -14.96 -1.52 14.33
N VAL A 183 -14.17 -1.04 13.38
CA VAL A 183 -14.21 0.33 12.87
C VAL A 183 -14.30 0.30 11.34
N SER A 184 -15.20 1.09 10.76
CA SER A 184 -15.35 1.20 9.30
C SER A 184 -15.95 2.56 8.93
N ALA A 185 -15.59 3.13 7.78
CA ALA A 185 -16.15 4.39 7.29
C ALA A 185 -16.59 4.34 5.82
N CYS A 186 -17.91 4.40 5.59
CA CYS A 186 -18.54 4.25 4.28
C CYS A 186 -19.21 5.54 3.78
N GLY A 187 -18.75 6.69 4.27
CA GLY A 187 -19.28 8.02 3.97
C GLY A 187 -19.04 8.54 2.54
N GLY A 188 -18.39 7.75 1.67
CA GLY A 188 -17.81 8.22 0.41
C GLY A 188 -18.59 7.83 -0.84
N LEU A 189 -17.84 7.50 -1.90
CA LEU A 189 -18.31 7.23 -3.27
C LEU A 189 -19.07 5.89 -3.45
N HIS A 190 -19.23 5.11 -2.39
CA HIS A 190 -19.90 3.82 -2.46
C HIS A 190 -21.41 3.99 -2.63
N THR A 191 -22.03 3.04 -3.31
CA THR A 191 -23.49 3.01 -3.45
C THR A 191 -24.16 2.70 -2.11
N GLU A 192 -25.41 3.14 -1.95
CA GLU A 192 -26.21 2.85 -0.75
C GLU A 192 -26.33 1.33 -0.49
N PHE A 193 -26.34 0.52 -1.56
CA PHE A 193 -26.33 -0.93 -1.47
C PHE A 193 -25.05 -1.46 -0.81
N VAL A 194 -23.86 -1.02 -1.25
CA VAL A 194 -22.58 -1.45 -0.66
C VAL A 194 -22.52 -1.06 0.81
N ARG A 195 -22.89 0.19 1.12
CA ARG A 195 -22.90 0.71 2.50
C ARG A 195 -23.81 -0.09 3.43
N SER A 196 -25.06 -0.30 3.04
CA SER A 196 -26.05 -1.03 3.85
C SER A 196 -25.67 -2.51 4.02
N SER A 197 -25.12 -3.13 2.97
CA SER A 197 -24.59 -4.50 3.03
C SER A 197 -23.42 -4.62 4.00
N ALA A 198 -22.41 -3.74 3.89
CA ALA A 198 -21.25 -3.74 4.77
C ALA A 198 -21.65 -3.50 6.23
N GLN A 199 -22.52 -2.52 6.49
CA GLN A 199 -23.01 -2.25 7.84
C GLN A 199 -23.70 -3.45 8.46
N LYS A 200 -24.54 -4.16 7.69
CA LYS A 200 -25.23 -5.36 8.15
C LYS A 200 -24.23 -6.48 8.47
N GLN A 201 -23.28 -6.75 7.58
CA GLN A 201 -22.27 -7.79 7.77
C GLN A 201 -21.38 -7.49 8.99
N PHE A 202 -20.88 -6.27 9.12
CA PHE A 202 -19.99 -5.89 10.22
C PHE A 202 -20.71 -5.89 11.57
N ARG A 203 -22.00 -5.51 11.59
CA ARG A 203 -22.85 -5.64 12.79
C ARG A 203 -23.02 -7.09 13.21
N GLN A 204 -23.34 -7.97 12.26
CA GLN A 204 -23.50 -9.40 12.56
C GLN A 204 -22.20 -10.02 13.08
N TYR A 205 -21.07 -9.68 12.48
CA TYR A 205 -19.75 -10.13 12.94
C TYR A 205 -19.43 -9.60 14.35
N ALA A 206 -19.62 -8.30 14.58
CA ALA A 206 -19.37 -7.69 15.89
C ALA A 206 -20.26 -8.28 16.99
N GLU A 207 -21.57 -8.43 16.75
CA GLU A 207 -22.51 -9.04 17.70
C GLU A 207 -22.15 -10.49 18.01
N ARG A 208 -21.74 -11.27 17.01
CA ARG A 208 -21.36 -12.68 17.17
C ARG A 208 -20.16 -12.86 18.11
N HIS A 209 -19.18 -11.97 18.04
CA HIS A 209 -17.95 -12.07 18.81
C HIS A 209 -17.91 -11.15 20.04
N GLY A 210 -19.00 -10.42 20.33
CA GLY A 210 -19.08 -9.50 21.47
C GLY A 210 -18.21 -8.25 21.32
N TYR A 211 -18.03 -7.76 20.10
CA TYR A 211 -17.24 -6.56 19.79
C TYR A 211 -18.13 -5.32 19.68
N ASP A 212 -17.56 -4.16 19.96
CA ASP A 212 -18.23 -2.88 19.71
C ASP A 212 -18.07 -2.49 18.23
N LEU A 213 -19.13 -2.00 17.58
CA LEU A 213 -19.08 -1.53 16.19
C LEU A 213 -19.16 0.01 16.11
N TYR A 214 -18.18 0.61 15.43
CA TYR A 214 -18.15 2.01 15.02
C TYR A 214 -18.21 2.11 13.49
N PHE A 215 -19.40 2.40 12.98
CA PHE A 215 -19.66 2.47 11.54
C PHE A 215 -20.01 3.90 11.13
N PHE A 216 -19.06 4.60 10.50
CA PHE A 216 -19.24 5.97 10.02
C PHE A 216 -19.91 5.96 8.64
N ALA A 217 -21.23 6.11 8.61
CA ALA A 217 -22.01 6.03 7.38
C ALA A 217 -21.97 7.31 6.53
N ASP A 218 -21.62 8.46 7.13
CA ASP A 218 -21.58 9.77 6.48
C ASP A 218 -20.18 10.42 6.65
N ALA A 219 -19.64 10.91 5.53
CA ALA A 219 -18.43 11.73 5.49
C ALA A 219 -18.47 12.90 6.48
N LYS A 220 -19.64 13.53 6.59
CA LYS A 220 -19.85 14.70 7.43
C LYS A 220 -19.62 14.37 8.89
N GLU A 221 -19.98 13.18 9.35
CA GLU A 221 -19.75 12.75 10.73
C GLU A 221 -18.25 12.78 11.07
N LEU A 222 -17.39 12.32 10.16
CA LEU A 222 -15.95 12.39 10.33
C LEU A 222 -15.44 13.82 10.18
N MET A 223 -15.86 14.55 9.14
CA MET A 223 -15.42 15.93 8.93
C MET A 223 -15.80 16.87 10.08
N GLU A 224 -16.98 16.68 10.67
CA GLU A 224 -17.44 17.45 11.84
C GLU A 224 -16.62 17.12 13.09
N ARG A 225 -16.15 15.89 13.21
CA ARG A 225 -15.28 15.52 14.33
C ARG A 225 -13.84 15.99 14.14
N PHE A 226 -13.44 16.24 12.89
CA PHE A 226 -12.07 16.57 12.51
C PHE A 226 -11.90 17.94 11.84
N HIS A 227 -12.78 18.91 12.16
CA HIS A 227 -12.90 20.27 11.59
C HIS A 227 -11.60 21.08 11.36
N ARG A 228 -10.46 20.68 11.95
CA ARG A 228 -9.18 21.42 11.92
C ARG A 228 -8.10 20.81 11.04
N ARG A 229 -8.35 19.68 10.38
CA ARG A 229 -7.38 19.04 9.48
C ARG A 229 -7.93 19.15 8.07
N ASN A 230 -7.06 19.31 7.06
CA ASN A 230 -7.39 19.58 5.65
C ASN A 230 -8.16 18.41 4.96
N LEU A 231 -9.21 17.88 5.57
CA LEU A 231 -10.10 16.87 5.02
C LEU A 231 -11.03 17.55 4.03
N THR A 232 -10.73 17.38 2.75
CA THR A 232 -11.60 17.74 1.64
C THR A 232 -12.33 16.50 1.17
N PHE A 233 -13.48 16.64 0.51
CA PHE A 233 -14.16 15.51 -0.12
C PHE A 233 -13.28 14.79 -1.17
N SER A 234 -12.28 15.49 -1.72
CA SER A 234 -11.34 15.00 -2.73
C SER A 234 -10.13 14.23 -2.19
N ASN A 235 -9.77 14.38 -0.91
CA ASN A 235 -8.77 13.54 -0.24
C ASN A 235 -9.40 12.58 0.80
N SER A 236 -10.73 12.57 0.85
CA SER A 236 -11.52 12.08 1.97
C SER A 236 -11.59 10.57 2.16
N PRO A 237 -11.78 9.69 1.16
CA PRO A 237 -11.92 8.27 1.47
C PRO A 237 -10.67 7.70 2.15
N SER A 238 -9.52 8.25 1.77
CA SER A 238 -8.19 7.83 2.17
C SER A 238 -7.87 8.12 3.64
N PHE A 239 -7.93 9.38 4.07
CA PHE A 239 -7.50 9.71 5.43
C PHE A 239 -8.55 9.37 6.50
N TRP A 240 -9.81 9.15 6.11
CA TRP A 240 -10.89 8.80 7.04
C TRP A 240 -10.58 7.58 7.88
N ARG A 241 -9.86 6.60 7.34
CA ARG A 241 -9.45 5.39 8.07
C ARG A 241 -8.61 5.72 9.30
N ALA A 242 -7.49 6.42 9.10
CA ALA A 242 -6.60 6.80 10.18
C ALA A 242 -7.30 7.72 11.19
N TYR A 243 -8.15 8.64 10.71
CA TYR A 243 -8.96 9.50 11.57
C TYR A 243 -10.02 8.74 12.37
N ALA A 244 -10.74 7.82 11.77
CA ALA A 244 -11.74 6.99 12.44
C ALA A 244 -11.11 6.12 13.52
N LEU A 245 -9.96 5.50 13.21
CA LEU A 245 -9.17 4.74 14.18
C LEU A 245 -8.70 5.64 15.33
N GLN A 246 -8.16 6.83 15.03
CA GLN A 246 -7.72 7.80 16.04
C GLN A 246 -8.90 8.25 16.92
N PHE A 247 -10.06 8.53 16.33
CA PHE A 247 -11.27 8.89 17.07
C PHE A 247 -11.66 7.82 18.10
N VAL A 248 -11.76 6.56 17.66
CA VAL A 248 -12.16 5.45 18.53
C VAL A 248 -11.14 5.24 19.64
N LEU A 249 -9.85 5.35 19.31
CA LEU A 249 -8.74 5.22 20.25
C LEU A 249 -8.72 6.35 21.30
N ASP A 250 -9.11 7.58 20.93
CA ASP A 250 -9.14 8.76 21.82
C ASP A 250 -10.40 8.80 22.71
N GLN A 251 -11.57 8.41 22.19
CA GLN A 251 -12.84 8.63 22.87
C GLN A 251 -13.16 7.62 23.97
N ARG A 252 -12.64 6.39 23.86
CA ARG A 252 -12.97 5.32 24.80
C ARG A 252 -11.70 4.58 25.23
N PRO A 253 -11.03 5.03 26.31
CA PRO A 253 -9.96 4.25 26.89
C PRO A 253 -10.51 2.88 27.31
N GLY A 254 -9.76 1.81 27.01
CA GLY A 254 -10.08 0.45 27.43
C GLY A 254 -10.44 -0.52 26.32
N TYR A 255 -10.28 -0.17 25.04
CA TYR A 255 -10.05 -1.19 24.00
C TYR A 255 -8.62 -1.69 24.09
N ASP A 256 -8.40 -2.96 23.80
CA ASP A 256 -7.08 -3.56 23.62
C ASP A 256 -6.72 -3.61 22.13
N TRP A 257 -7.72 -3.80 21.26
CA TRP A 257 -7.56 -3.85 19.81
C TRP A 257 -8.67 -3.10 19.07
N LEU A 258 -8.27 -2.48 17.97
CA LEU A 258 -9.14 -1.88 16.96
C LEU A 258 -8.99 -2.68 15.67
N MET A 259 -10.10 -3.02 15.04
CA MET A 259 -10.13 -3.76 13.78
C MET A 259 -10.81 -2.90 12.72
N TRP A 260 -10.01 -2.41 11.79
CA TRP A 260 -10.51 -1.68 10.64
C TRP A 260 -11.00 -2.64 9.55
N PHE A 261 -12.19 -2.38 9.00
CA PHE A 261 -12.66 -2.98 7.75
C PHE A 261 -12.97 -1.92 6.70
N ASP A 262 -12.48 -2.11 5.47
CA ASP A 262 -12.94 -1.30 4.34
C ASP A 262 -14.40 -1.63 3.97
N CYS A 263 -15.08 -0.69 3.32
CA CYS A 263 -16.51 -0.79 3.08
C CYS A 263 -16.92 -1.82 2.04
N ASP A 264 -15.99 -2.19 1.17
CA ASP A 264 -16.16 -3.22 0.15
C ASP A 264 -15.58 -4.57 0.60
N LEU A 265 -15.15 -4.66 1.86
CA LEU A 265 -14.71 -5.90 2.49
C LEU A 265 -15.91 -6.79 2.79
N ILE A 266 -15.86 -8.01 2.29
CA ILE A 266 -16.86 -9.05 2.58
C ILE A 266 -16.29 -9.98 3.64
N ILE A 267 -17.05 -10.19 4.71
CA ILE A 267 -16.74 -11.17 5.76
C ILE A 267 -17.50 -12.45 5.45
N ASP A 268 -16.77 -13.56 5.31
CA ASP A 268 -17.39 -14.87 5.20
C ASP A 268 -18.13 -15.23 6.51
N ALA A 269 -19.45 -15.05 6.49
CA ALA A 269 -20.31 -15.30 7.64
C ALA A 269 -20.38 -16.77 8.06
N SER A 270 -19.86 -17.70 7.24
CA SER A 270 -19.78 -19.13 7.57
C SER A 270 -18.65 -19.46 8.55
N GLN A 271 -17.75 -18.51 8.82
CA GLN A 271 -16.60 -18.72 9.71
C GLN A 271 -16.83 -18.13 11.10
N ASP A 272 -16.52 -18.92 12.13
CA ASP A 272 -16.54 -18.52 13.54
C ASP A 272 -15.18 -17.98 14.02
N GLN A 273 -14.38 -17.41 13.11
CA GLN A 273 -13.05 -16.95 13.47
C GLN A 273 -13.08 -15.58 14.16
N ASP A 274 -12.75 -15.61 15.46
CA ASP A 274 -12.56 -14.44 16.29
C ASP A 274 -11.18 -13.78 16.07
N LEU A 275 -11.01 -12.56 16.61
CA LEU A 275 -9.76 -11.81 16.55
C LEU A 275 -8.59 -12.59 17.15
N ALA A 276 -8.77 -13.22 18.31
CA ALA A 276 -7.69 -13.95 18.99
C ALA A 276 -7.12 -15.07 18.11
N SER A 277 -8.00 -15.80 17.41
CA SER A 277 -7.61 -16.85 16.48
C SER A 277 -6.91 -16.27 15.24
N LEU A 278 -7.37 -15.13 14.73
CA LEU A 278 -6.72 -14.42 13.63
C LEU A 278 -5.31 -13.92 13.99
N LEU A 279 -5.15 -13.29 15.16
CA LEU A 279 -3.84 -12.85 15.67
C LEU A 279 -2.89 -14.05 15.81
N ALA A 280 -3.38 -15.15 16.37
CA ALA A 280 -2.57 -16.34 16.61
C ALA A 280 -2.18 -17.07 15.30
N GLN A 281 -3.07 -17.12 14.31
CA GLN A 281 -2.77 -17.64 12.96
C GLN A 281 -1.63 -16.87 12.29
N HIS A 282 -1.54 -15.56 12.53
CA HIS A 282 -0.52 -14.69 11.95
C HIS A 282 0.72 -14.51 12.83
N GLY A 283 0.87 -15.31 13.90
CA GLY A 283 2.04 -15.27 14.77
C GLY A 283 2.22 -13.92 15.47
N VAL A 284 1.13 -13.19 15.70
CA VAL A 284 1.15 -11.93 16.45
C VAL A 284 1.65 -12.22 17.86
N THR A 285 2.57 -11.38 18.35
CA THR A 285 3.14 -11.50 19.69
C THR A 285 2.73 -10.32 20.57
N SER A 286 3.14 -10.30 21.84
CA SER A 286 2.95 -9.15 22.72
C SER A 286 3.67 -7.88 22.25
N ALA A 287 4.71 -8.01 21.41
CA ALA A 287 5.44 -6.88 20.83
C ALA A 287 4.81 -6.35 19.52
N THR A 288 3.80 -7.05 18.99
CA THR A 288 3.11 -6.62 17.77
C THR A 288 2.01 -5.62 18.13
N GLU A 289 2.14 -4.41 17.59
CA GLU A 289 1.18 -3.31 17.75
C GLU A 289 0.22 -3.22 16.57
N MET A 290 0.62 -3.70 15.39
CA MET A 290 -0.21 -3.68 14.18
C MET A 290 -0.06 -4.97 13.38
N LEU A 291 -1.19 -5.58 13.00
CA LEU A 291 -1.24 -6.56 11.91
C LEU A 291 -1.98 -5.90 10.73
N ILE A 292 -1.36 -5.87 9.56
CA ILE A 292 -1.92 -5.22 8.38
C ILE A 292 -1.93 -6.17 7.19
N SER A 293 -3.00 -6.14 6.39
CA SER A 293 -3.01 -6.88 5.13
C SER A 293 -1.90 -6.37 4.21
N ALA A 294 -1.30 -7.29 3.47
CA ALA A 294 -0.27 -6.95 2.50
C ALA A 294 -0.33 -7.92 1.33
N ASP A 295 0.11 -7.46 0.17
CA ASP A 295 0.27 -8.28 -1.02
C ASP A 295 1.57 -7.91 -1.73
N GLY A 296 1.72 -8.31 -2.98
CA GLY A 296 2.89 -7.94 -3.76
C GLY A 296 3.05 -6.43 -3.97
N TRP A 297 2.02 -5.62 -3.75
CA TRP A 297 2.05 -4.17 -3.87
C TRP A 297 2.39 -3.46 -2.56
N GLY A 298 2.79 -4.23 -1.54
CA GLY A 298 3.10 -3.71 -0.21
C GLY A 298 1.92 -3.87 0.74
N ILE A 299 1.90 -3.00 1.75
CA ILE A 299 0.80 -2.96 2.72
C ILE A 299 -0.47 -2.40 2.09
N GLN A 300 -1.59 -3.03 2.43
CA GLN A 300 -2.94 -2.69 2.01
C GLN A 300 -3.71 -2.19 3.24
N PRO A 301 -4.50 -1.12 3.11
CA PRO A 301 -5.23 -0.57 4.25
C PRO A 301 -6.60 -1.25 4.45
N ASP A 302 -6.93 -2.27 3.68
CA ASP A 302 -8.28 -2.86 3.62
C ASP A 302 -8.69 -3.52 4.95
N LEU A 303 -7.73 -4.17 5.62
CA LEU A 303 -7.88 -4.74 6.95
C LEU A 303 -6.65 -4.41 7.81
N ILE A 304 -6.90 -3.73 8.92
CA ILE A 304 -5.88 -3.36 9.90
C ILE A 304 -6.34 -3.79 11.28
N LEU A 305 -5.51 -4.54 11.99
CA LEU A 305 -5.67 -4.82 13.41
C LEU A 305 -4.64 -3.99 14.15
N LEU A 306 -5.09 -3.06 14.98
CA LEU A 306 -4.23 -2.09 15.65
C LEU A 306 -4.45 -2.22 17.16
N ARG A 307 -3.38 -2.53 17.90
CA ARG A 307 -3.41 -2.56 19.37
C ARG A 307 -3.61 -1.15 19.89
N ALA A 308 -4.41 -0.98 20.92
CA ALA A 308 -4.58 0.31 21.57
C ALA A 308 -3.37 0.61 22.48
N SER A 309 -2.38 1.30 21.93
CA SER A 309 -1.15 1.67 22.63
C SER A 309 -0.70 3.10 22.27
N ASP A 310 0.27 3.62 23.02
CA ASP A 310 0.91 4.90 22.71
C ASP A 310 1.64 4.86 21.37
N TRP A 311 2.22 3.70 21.02
CA TRP A 311 2.82 3.48 19.71
C TRP A 311 1.78 3.67 18.59
N SER A 312 0.60 3.07 18.74
CA SER A 312 -0.48 3.18 17.74
C SER A 312 -1.02 4.59 17.62
N ARG A 313 -1.11 5.36 18.72
CA ARG A 313 -1.44 6.80 18.65
C ARG A 313 -0.40 7.56 17.83
N GLY A 314 0.89 7.40 18.14
CA GLY A 314 1.97 8.04 17.39
C GLY A 314 2.02 7.60 15.91
N PHE A 315 1.71 6.34 15.63
CA PHE A 315 1.59 5.84 14.25
C PHE A 315 0.44 6.51 13.49
N LEU A 316 -0.76 6.59 14.09
CA LEU A 316 -1.91 7.25 13.48
C LEU A 316 -1.70 8.76 13.33
N GLU A 317 -1.02 9.41 14.28
CA GLU A 317 -0.60 10.81 14.15
C GLU A 317 0.33 10.98 12.95
N ASN A 318 1.34 10.12 12.80
CA ASN A 318 2.26 10.16 11.65
C ASN A 318 1.57 9.86 10.31
N TRP A 319 0.63 8.91 10.30
CA TRP A 319 -0.16 8.60 9.10
C TRP A 319 -1.08 9.77 8.73
N THR A 320 -1.65 10.47 9.71
CA THR A 320 -2.49 11.65 9.46
C THR A 320 -1.71 12.94 9.24
N SER A 321 -0.43 13.00 9.64
CA SER A 321 0.42 14.19 9.55
C SER A 321 1.04 14.43 8.18
N LEU A 322 0.65 13.65 7.17
CA LEU A 322 1.36 13.68 5.89
C LEU A 322 1.33 15.04 5.21
N PRO A 323 2.42 15.37 4.49
CA PRO A 323 2.66 16.72 4.04
C PRO A 323 1.65 17.14 2.97
N SER A 324 1.58 18.44 2.79
CA SER A 324 0.78 19.16 1.80
C SER A 324 0.83 18.55 0.39
N HIS A 325 -0.04 19.04 -0.50
CA HIS A 325 -0.12 18.71 -1.93
C HIS A 325 1.22 18.53 -2.69
N HIS A 326 2.33 19.09 -2.20
CA HIS A 326 3.69 18.87 -2.71
C HIS A 326 4.21 17.43 -2.53
N PHE A 327 3.76 16.73 -1.49
CA PHE A 327 4.07 15.33 -1.23
C PHE A 327 3.61 14.40 -2.35
N LEU A 328 2.45 14.74 -2.91
CA LEU A 328 1.91 13.98 -4.02
C LEU A 328 2.62 14.31 -5.31
N HIS A 329 3.67 15.15 -5.42
CA HIS A 329 4.18 15.57 -6.74
C HIS A 329 4.66 14.40 -7.62
N GLY A 330 5.32 13.39 -7.05
CA GLY A 330 5.65 12.14 -7.76
C GLY A 330 4.39 11.35 -8.16
N ALA A 331 3.44 11.21 -7.24
CA ALA A 331 2.12 10.63 -7.51
C ALA A 331 1.23 11.52 -8.42
N ALA A 332 1.51 12.81 -8.54
CA ALA A 332 0.73 13.80 -9.27
C ALA A 332 1.09 13.77 -10.75
N ARG A 333 2.23 13.15 -11.10
CA ARG A 333 2.54 12.72 -12.46
C ARG A 333 1.72 11.50 -12.87
N LEU A 334 1.23 10.68 -11.92
CA LEU A 334 0.30 9.61 -12.21
C LEU A 334 -1.10 10.17 -12.52
N PRO A 335 -1.89 9.53 -13.39
CA PRO A 335 -3.31 9.83 -13.55
C PRO A 335 -4.06 9.85 -12.20
N PRO A 336 -5.01 10.78 -11.95
CA PRO A 336 -5.74 10.89 -10.69
C PRO A 336 -6.35 9.58 -10.17
N GLU A 337 -6.85 8.74 -11.07
CA GLU A 337 -7.40 7.41 -10.80
C GLU A 337 -6.38 6.40 -10.25
N LEU A 338 -5.08 6.65 -10.47
CA LEU A 338 -3.95 5.87 -9.97
C LEU A 338 -3.37 6.48 -8.68
N ARG A 339 -3.86 7.62 -8.20
CA ARG A 339 -3.37 8.24 -6.98
C ARG A 339 -4.09 7.69 -5.76
N SER A 340 -3.65 6.53 -5.26
CA SER A 340 -4.00 6.16 -3.88
C SER A 340 -3.08 6.91 -2.92
N ALA A 341 -3.38 8.19 -2.70
CA ALA A 341 -2.67 9.04 -1.74
C ALA A 341 -2.61 8.39 -0.35
N GLU A 342 -3.63 7.59 0.00
CA GLU A 342 -3.63 6.82 1.22
C GLU A 342 -2.64 5.68 1.28
N ARG A 343 -2.55 4.88 0.21
CA ARG A 343 -1.67 3.73 0.22
C ARG A 343 -0.25 4.23 0.36
N VAL A 344 0.09 5.26 -0.41
CA VAL A 344 1.37 5.96 -0.30
C VAL A 344 1.56 6.49 1.13
N ALA A 345 0.54 7.15 1.68
CA ALA A 345 0.55 7.66 3.04
C ALA A 345 0.88 6.61 4.11
N LEU A 346 0.15 5.51 4.08
CA LEU A 346 0.31 4.37 4.97
C LEU A 346 1.68 3.71 4.75
N GLN A 347 2.06 3.51 3.50
CA GLN A 347 3.34 2.94 3.10
C GLN A 347 4.52 3.75 3.63
N HIS A 348 4.38 5.07 3.71
CA HIS A 348 5.39 5.95 4.33
C HIS A 348 5.35 5.91 5.86
N ALA A 349 4.16 5.91 6.47
CA ALA A 349 4.02 5.83 7.93
C ALA A 349 4.63 4.52 8.51
N SER A 350 4.61 3.45 7.73
CA SER A 350 5.25 2.17 8.09
C SER A 350 6.78 2.17 7.94
N LEU A 351 7.36 3.11 7.19
CA LEU A 351 8.81 3.21 7.05
C LEU A 351 9.48 3.71 8.34
N PRO A 352 10.69 3.21 8.65
CA PRO A 352 11.51 3.78 9.71
C PRO A 352 12.00 5.18 9.32
N HIS A 353 12.23 6.03 10.32
CA HIS A 353 12.78 7.38 10.15
C HIS A 353 12.01 8.32 9.20
N TRP A 354 10.78 7.95 8.83
CA TRP A 354 9.95 8.72 7.91
C TRP A 354 9.80 10.19 8.31
N GLN A 355 9.45 10.43 9.57
CA GLN A 355 9.22 11.76 10.09
C GLN A 355 10.51 12.60 10.12
N HIS A 356 11.64 11.98 10.46
CA HIS A 356 12.97 12.60 10.40
C HIS A 356 13.31 13.04 8.97
N TRP A 357 13.06 12.16 8.00
CA TRP A 357 13.32 12.48 6.59
C TRP A 357 12.47 13.65 6.07
N LEU A 358 11.20 13.73 6.49
CA LEU A 358 10.33 14.87 6.20
C LEU A 358 10.80 16.17 6.84
N GLN A 359 11.50 16.09 7.98
CA GLN A 359 12.08 17.23 8.68
C GLN A 359 13.44 17.66 8.09
N GLY A 360 13.96 16.92 7.12
CA GLY A 360 15.25 17.19 6.49
C GLY A 360 16.44 16.57 7.22
N ASP A 361 16.19 15.67 8.17
CA ASP A 361 17.25 14.92 8.82
C ASP A 361 17.85 13.89 7.87
N GLU A 362 19.13 13.59 8.07
CA GLU A 362 19.85 12.56 7.33
C GLU A 362 19.32 11.16 7.68
N ILE A 363 19.12 10.32 6.66
CA ILE A 363 18.81 8.90 6.86
C ILE A 363 20.11 8.09 6.97
N HIS A 364 20.28 7.41 8.10
CA HIS A 364 21.29 6.37 8.25
C HIS A 364 20.77 5.04 7.68
N TRP A 365 21.16 4.72 6.45
CA TRP A 365 20.68 3.52 5.74
C TRP A 365 21.04 2.19 6.43
N ASP A 366 22.06 2.17 7.29
CA ASP A 366 22.40 0.99 8.09
C ASP A 366 21.41 0.70 9.23
N SER A 367 20.69 1.72 9.71
CA SER A 367 19.62 1.57 10.71
C SER A 367 18.22 1.43 10.09
N PHE A 368 18.12 1.51 8.77
CA PHE A 368 16.85 1.44 8.04
C PHE A 368 16.26 0.02 8.09
N SER A 369 15.48 -0.25 9.14
CA SER A 369 14.89 -1.56 9.41
C SER A 369 13.38 -1.49 9.55
N TRP A 370 12.70 -2.55 9.10
CA TRP A 370 11.25 -2.68 9.28
C TRP A 370 10.91 -2.64 10.77
N LYS A 371 9.86 -1.90 11.10
CA LYS A 371 9.38 -1.72 12.48
C LYS A 371 8.88 -3.07 13.02
N PRO A 372 9.49 -3.67 14.05
CA PRO A 372 9.09 -4.97 14.57
C PRO A 372 7.65 -4.99 15.11
N GLU A 373 7.11 -3.82 15.44
CA GLU A 373 5.73 -3.63 15.90
C GLU A 373 4.69 -3.89 14.79
N ILE A 374 5.11 -3.87 13.51
CA ILE A 374 4.25 -4.09 12.35
C ILE A 374 4.44 -5.51 11.82
N SER A 375 3.37 -6.30 11.84
CA SER A 375 3.30 -7.62 11.21
C SER A 375 2.49 -7.58 9.93
N LEU A 376 2.88 -8.40 8.95
CA LEU A 376 2.20 -8.49 7.66
C LEU A 376 1.32 -9.73 7.58
N ALA A 377 0.12 -9.55 7.04
CA ALA A 377 -0.80 -10.62 6.70
C ALA A 377 -0.89 -10.78 5.18
N MET A 378 0.05 -11.55 4.61
CA MET A 378 0.29 -11.65 3.16
C MET A 378 -0.85 -12.27 2.32
N GLN A 379 -1.87 -12.87 2.96
CA GLN A 379 -2.98 -13.57 2.31
C GLN A 379 -4.30 -13.42 3.08
N LEU A 380 -4.46 -12.30 3.79
CA LEU A 380 -5.67 -12.10 4.60
C LEU A 380 -6.89 -11.85 3.72
N VAL A 381 -6.68 -11.15 2.59
CA VAL A 381 -7.70 -10.77 1.62
C VAL A 381 -7.45 -11.50 0.31
N THR A 382 -8.34 -12.40 -0.06
CA THR A 382 -8.41 -13.01 -1.38
C THR A 382 -9.26 -12.15 -2.30
N ASN A 383 -8.66 -11.55 -3.33
CA ASN A 383 -9.43 -10.91 -4.40
C ASN A 383 -10.15 -12.00 -5.21
N ILE A 384 -11.49 -11.97 -5.26
CA ILE A 384 -12.22 -12.76 -6.26
C ILE A 384 -12.06 -12.02 -7.59
N GLY A 385 -10.95 -12.30 -8.28
CA GLY A 385 -10.85 -11.97 -9.69
C GLY A 385 -11.88 -12.79 -10.44
N THR A 386 -12.99 -12.17 -10.87
CA THR A 386 -13.89 -12.59 -11.98
C THR A 386 -14.00 -14.10 -12.25
N GLN A 387 -14.13 -14.94 -11.23
CA GLN A 387 -14.63 -16.30 -11.40
C GLN A 387 -16.14 -16.22 -11.16
N ASP A 388 -16.87 -16.09 -12.26
CA ASP A 388 -18.32 -16.30 -12.41
C ASP A 388 -19.19 -15.97 -11.19
N ILE A 389 -19.18 -14.70 -10.78
CA ILE A 389 -20.31 -14.16 -10.02
C ILE A 389 -21.42 -13.87 -11.04
N SER A 390 -22.08 -14.92 -11.53
CA SER A 390 -23.40 -14.82 -12.16
C SER A 390 -24.45 -14.57 -11.08
N VAL A 391 -24.34 -13.45 -10.36
CA VAL A 391 -25.44 -12.97 -9.53
C VAL A 391 -26.43 -12.31 -10.49
N ALA A 392 -27.62 -12.90 -10.55
CA ALA A 392 -28.77 -12.39 -11.25
C ALA A 392 -29.12 -10.97 -10.74
N ALA A 393 -28.48 -9.98 -11.33
CA ALA A 393 -28.87 -8.58 -11.27
C ALA A 393 -29.16 -8.14 -12.70
N THR A 394 -30.34 -8.49 -13.21
CA THR A 394 -30.98 -7.75 -14.30
C THR A 394 -31.27 -6.35 -13.78
N GLY A 395 -30.30 -5.45 -13.98
CA GLY A 395 -30.37 -4.07 -13.58
C GLY A 395 -29.20 -3.32 -14.19
N THR A 396 -29.47 -2.67 -15.31
CA THR A 396 -28.64 -1.74 -16.09
C THR A 396 -27.50 -1.08 -15.29
N PHE A 397 -26.28 -1.64 -15.36
CA PHE A 397 -25.07 -0.92 -14.94
C PHE A 397 -24.67 0.04 -16.05
N ALA A 398 -24.77 1.34 -15.78
CA ALA A 398 -24.14 2.37 -16.59
C ALA A 398 -22.61 2.22 -16.44
N LEU A 399 -21.98 1.60 -17.43
CA LEU A 399 -20.54 1.66 -17.63
C LEU A 399 -20.13 3.14 -17.68
N LYS A 400 -19.17 3.53 -16.83
CA LYS A 400 -18.45 4.79 -17.02
C LYS A 400 -17.77 4.72 -18.39
N ASP A 401 -18.31 5.45 -19.36
CA ASP A 401 -17.68 5.70 -20.66
C ASP A 401 -16.39 6.55 -20.46
N GLY A 402 -15.32 5.90 -20.01
CA GLY A 402 -13.97 6.46 -19.90
C GLY A 402 -13.17 6.41 -21.21
N ALA A 403 -13.66 5.68 -22.22
CA ALA A 403 -12.90 5.34 -23.42
C ALA A 403 -12.82 6.44 -24.52
N CYS A 404 -13.48 7.60 -24.38
CA CYS A 404 -13.48 8.65 -25.42
C CYS A 404 -12.65 9.91 -25.07
N ARG A 405 -11.58 9.82 -24.27
CA ARG A 405 -10.64 10.95 -24.06
C ARG A 405 -9.22 10.63 -24.49
N GLY A 406 -9.00 10.59 -25.81
CA GLY A 406 -7.65 10.76 -26.37
C GLY A 406 -7.15 12.19 -26.16
N ARG A 407 -5.88 12.34 -25.76
CA ARG A 407 -5.16 13.62 -25.80
C ARG A 407 -4.92 13.99 -27.28
N SER A 408 -5.06 15.27 -27.60
CA SER A 408 -4.96 15.91 -28.92
C SER A 408 -6.11 15.65 -29.92
N GLY A 409 -7.07 16.57 -29.95
CA GLY A 409 -7.51 17.23 -31.18
C GLY A 409 -8.34 16.49 -32.24
N ALA A 410 -8.57 15.18 -32.18
CA ALA A 410 -9.40 14.48 -33.17
C ALA A 410 -10.43 13.56 -32.51
N ARG A 411 -11.71 13.94 -32.57
CA ARG A 411 -12.83 13.04 -32.22
C ARG A 411 -12.96 11.99 -33.32
N SER A 412 -12.78 10.71 -33.00
CA SER A 412 -13.10 9.64 -33.96
C SER A 412 -14.61 9.65 -34.23
N GLN A 413 -15.00 9.51 -35.50
CA GLN A 413 -16.41 9.36 -35.93
C GLN A 413 -17.12 8.20 -35.24
N GLU A 414 -16.35 7.25 -34.71
CA GLU A 414 -16.82 6.10 -33.96
C GLU A 414 -17.45 6.46 -32.59
N CYS A 415 -16.98 7.52 -31.91
CA CYS A 415 -17.66 8.01 -30.69
C CYS A 415 -18.97 8.77 -31.01
N GLN A 416 -19.12 9.35 -32.21
CA GLN A 416 -20.37 10.03 -32.61
C GLN A 416 -21.48 9.04 -32.97
N SER A 417 -21.16 7.92 -33.60
CA SER A 417 -22.15 6.91 -33.99
C SER A 417 -22.77 6.17 -32.81
N ARG A 418 -22.01 5.98 -31.70
CA ARG A 418 -22.54 5.37 -30.47
C ARG A 418 -23.54 6.25 -29.72
N ARG A 419 -23.36 7.58 -29.71
CA ARG A 419 -24.33 8.50 -29.07
C ARG A 419 -25.67 8.57 -29.78
N LEU A 420 -25.73 8.33 -31.09
CA LEU A 420 -26.98 8.39 -31.85
C LEU A 420 -27.84 7.12 -31.71
N ARG A 421 -27.31 6.02 -31.16
CA ARG A 421 -28.07 4.77 -30.96
C ARG A 421 -28.72 4.64 -29.58
N ILE A 422 -28.39 5.52 -28.64
CA ILE A 422 -28.94 5.49 -27.27
C ILE A 422 -30.15 6.44 -27.13
N SER A 423 -30.46 7.21 -28.17
CA SER A 423 -31.56 8.18 -28.20
C SER A 423 -32.72 7.76 -29.12
N GLY A 424 -32.85 6.48 -29.43
CA GLY A 424 -33.93 5.90 -30.25
C GLY A 424 -34.75 4.90 -29.47
#